data_AF-A0A6J4KAP1-F1
#
_entry.id   AF-A0A6J4KAP1-F1
#
_cell.length_a   1.000
_cell.length_b   1.000
_cell.length_c   1.000
_cell.angle_alpha   90.00
_cell.angle_beta   90.00
_cell.angle_gamma   90.00
#
_symmetry.space_group_name_H-M   'P 1'
#
loop_
_entity.id
_entity.type
_entity.pdbx_description
1 polymer ?
#
loop_
_entity_poly.entity_id
_entity_poly.type
_entity_poly.pdbx_seq_one_letter_code
_entity_poly.pdbx_strand_id
1 'polypeptide(L)'
;MYDLTSFTFTDMVECGWELSQLGVKAESMEEASTRIVNYFYEHLIDKPTGTSACGLIRCFKTHPYEELDAQLREEVRGMLGYTPSGTMKCLTLLGTVGDKSEWNSRHRSNGHKAIPLVSEDMVAQSPMISQLIRQFGLDISTVLKPEHKLLVQFEEKNLNVFHVPEAVGSSYIPAQESFVIPFAIKSVQGFGGLLPSGNLFAIIMFSKVPISRKTAEIFKTLASNVKSVLLPFDGKVVFAKSLYQNSV
;
A
#
# COMPACT_ATOMS: atom_id res chain seq x y z
N MET A 1 -21.58 2.66 0.16
CA MET A 1 -21.07 2.35 -1.19
C MET A 1 -20.87 3.67 -1.91
N TYR A 2 -19.70 3.89 -2.49
CA TYR A 2 -19.26 5.16 -3.03
C TYR A 2 -18.85 4.99 -4.50
N ASP A 3 -19.35 5.86 -5.37
CA ASP A 3 -18.94 5.86 -6.78
C ASP A 3 -17.54 6.46 -6.90
N LEU A 4 -16.56 5.65 -7.31
CA LEU A 4 -15.17 6.10 -7.38
C LEU A 4 -14.95 7.16 -8.45
N THR A 5 -15.76 7.20 -9.52
CA THR A 5 -15.63 8.20 -10.59
C THR A 5 -16.04 9.60 -10.14
N SER A 6 -16.93 9.68 -9.15
CA SER A 6 -17.49 10.93 -8.64
C SER A 6 -17.38 11.06 -7.12
N PHE A 7 -16.39 10.42 -6.50
CA PHE A 7 -16.21 10.38 -5.04
C PHE A 7 -16.10 11.80 -4.47
N THR A 8 -16.98 12.12 -3.53
CA THR A 8 -17.17 13.48 -3.00
C THR A 8 -16.50 13.67 -1.63
N PHE A 9 -16.50 14.91 -1.14
CA PHE A 9 -16.08 15.19 0.23
C PHE A 9 -17.02 14.57 1.28
N THR A 10 -18.32 14.46 0.98
CA THR A 10 -19.27 13.77 1.88
C THR A 10 -18.94 12.30 1.98
N ASP A 11 -18.71 11.64 0.83
CA ASP A 11 -18.27 10.24 0.78
C ASP A 11 -16.97 10.04 1.57
N MET A 12 -16.03 11.00 1.46
CA MET A 12 -14.78 10.98 2.21
C MET A 12 -14.98 11.03 3.73
N VAL A 13 -15.89 11.87 4.23
CA VAL A 13 -16.16 11.97 5.67
C VAL A 13 -16.77 10.67 6.19
N GLU A 14 -17.77 10.13 5.48
CA GLU A 14 -18.40 8.86 5.84
C GLU A 14 -17.40 7.70 5.78
N CYS A 15 -16.65 7.59 4.69
CA CYS A 15 -15.61 6.59 4.51
C CYS A 15 -14.55 6.68 5.61
N GLY A 16 -14.10 7.90 5.94
CA GLY A 16 -13.13 8.14 7.00
C GLY A 16 -13.61 7.68 8.38
N TRP A 17 -14.89 7.92 8.69
CA TRP A 17 -15.50 7.44 9.91
C TRP A 17 -15.50 5.91 9.97
N GLU A 18 -15.95 5.22 8.93
CA GLU A 18 -15.94 3.75 8.87
C GLU A 18 -14.53 3.18 8.99
N LEU A 19 -13.55 3.75 8.27
CA LEU A 19 -12.15 3.36 8.37
C LEU A 19 -11.65 3.41 9.81
N SER A 20 -12.00 4.44 10.58
CA SER A 20 -11.57 4.60 11.98
C SER A 20 -11.98 3.42 12.87
N GLN A 21 -13.07 2.73 12.52
CA GLN A 21 -13.58 1.58 13.27
C GLN A 21 -12.88 0.27 12.92
N LEU A 22 -12.22 0.18 11.74
CA LEU A 22 -11.62 -1.07 11.27
C LEU A 22 -10.42 -1.53 12.11
N GLY A 23 -9.74 -0.59 12.78
CA GLY A 23 -8.64 -0.88 13.71
C GLY A 23 -9.11 -1.46 15.05
N VAL A 24 -10.38 -1.33 15.39
CA VAL A 24 -10.92 -1.79 16.66
C VAL A 24 -10.81 -3.32 16.73
N LYS A 25 -10.16 -3.83 17.79
CA LYS A 25 -9.87 -5.27 17.99
C LYS A 25 -9.01 -5.91 16.90
N ALA A 26 -8.28 -5.14 16.09
CA ALA A 26 -7.23 -5.74 15.27
C ALA A 26 -6.05 -6.12 16.19
N GLU A 27 -5.47 -7.29 15.98
CA GLU A 27 -4.35 -7.83 16.78
C GLU A 27 -2.98 -7.54 16.15
N SER A 28 -2.96 -7.09 14.89
CA SER A 28 -1.75 -6.78 14.14
C SER A 28 -1.98 -5.70 13.07
N MET A 29 -0.89 -5.08 12.62
CA MET A 29 -0.93 -4.14 11.50
C MET A 29 -1.40 -4.81 10.19
N GLU A 30 -1.02 -6.07 9.97
CA GLU A 30 -1.44 -6.91 8.84
C GLU A 30 -2.96 -7.11 8.83
N GLU A 31 -3.55 -7.45 9.99
CA GLU A 31 -5.00 -7.63 10.10
C GLU A 31 -5.73 -6.32 9.83
N ALA A 32 -5.31 -5.21 10.46
CA ALA A 32 -5.87 -3.90 10.22
C ALA A 32 -5.78 -3.49 8.74
N SER A 33 -4.61 -3.71 8.12
CA SER A 33 -4.37 -3.45 6.70
C SER A 33 -5.29 -4.28 5.79
N THR A 34 -5.51 -5.55 6.13
CA THR A 34 -6.41 -6.44 5.39
C THR A 34 -7.85 -5.96 5.48
N ARG A 35 -8.31 -5.57 6.67
CA ARG A 35 -9.65 -4.99 6.86
C ARG A 35 -9.83 -3.70 6.05
N ILE A 36 -8.83 -2.81 6.04
CA ILE A 36 -8.84 -1.56 5.26
C ILE A 36 -8.99 -1.83 3.76
N VAL A 37 -8.15 -2.71 3.18
CA VAL A 37 -8.20 -2.94 1.73
C VAL A 37 -9.50 -3.64 1.31
N ASN A 38 -10.00 -4.58 2.12
CA ASN A 38 -11.30 -5.23 1.87
C ASN A 38 -12.43 -4.21 1.90
N TYR A 39 -12.44 -3.33 2.90
CA TYR A 39 -13.44 -2.27 3.00
C TYR A 39 -13.44 -1.40 1.74
N PHE A 40 -12.27 -0.92 1.29
CA PHE A 40 -12.20 -0.15 0.05
C PHE A 40 -12.66 -0.94 -1.18
N TYR A 41 -12.28 -2.20 -1.31
CA TYR A 41 -12.64 -3.03 -2.45
C TYR A 41 -14.15 -3.28 -2.53
N GLU A 42 -14.78 -3.49 -1.38
CA GLU A 42 -16.23 -3.67 -1.26
C GLU A 42 -16.99 -2.36 -1.46
N HIS A 43 -16.48 -1.24 -0.94
CA HIS A 43 -17.26 0.00 -0.85
C HIS A 43 -16.99 1.01 -1.97
N LEU A 44 -15.86 0.95 -2.66
CA LEU A 44 -15.58 1.76 -3.84
C LEU A 44 -16.07 1.03 -5.10
N ILE A 45 -17.15 1.54 -5.69
CA ILE A 45 -17.82 0.89 -6.81
C ILE A 45 -17.83 1.72 -8.09
N ASP A 46 -17.98 1.02 -9.20
CA ASP A 46 -18.36 1.60 -10.49
C ASP A 46 -19.90 1.65 -10.54
N LYS A 47 -20.49 2.83 -10.36
CA LYS A 47 -21.95 2.97 -10.20
C LYS A 47 -22.79 2.39 -11.35
N PRO A 48 -22.40 2.53 -12.63
CA PRO A 48 -23.11 1.87 -13.74
C PRO A 48 -23.21 0.35 -13.62
N THR A 49 -22.15 -0.33 -13.15
CA THR A 49 -22.13 -1.80 -13.05
C THR A 49 -22.50 -2.32 -11.67
N GLY A 50 -22.39 -1.48 -10.62
CA GLY A 50 -22.56 -1.87 -9.22
C GLY A 50 -21.44 -2.77 -8.68
N THR A 51 -20.38 -2.99 -9.47
CA THR A 51 -19.24 -3.86 -9.10
C THR A 51 -18.09 -3.04 -8.52
N SER A 52 -17.09 -3.71 -7.94
CA SER A 52 -15.90 -3.01 -7.42
C SER A 52 -15.23 -2.19 -8.52
N ALA A 53 -14.95 -0.92 -8.22
CA ALA A 53 -14.23 -0.01 -9.11
C ALA A 53 -12.75 -0.37 -9.27
N CYS A 54 -12.23 -1.28 -8.44
CA CYS A 54 -10.84 -1.70 -8.45
C CYS A 54 -10.70 -3.16 -8.89
N GLY A 55 -9.64 -3.48 -9.61
CA GLY A 55 -9.24 -4.87 -9.88
C GLY A 55 -8.29 -5.42 -8.81
N LEU A 56 -7.56 -4.54 -8.13
CA LEU A 56 -6.61 -4.88 -7.09
C LEU A 56 -6.39 -3.68 -6.16
N ILE A 57 -6.41 -3.92 -4.86
CA ILE A 57 -6.03 -2.95 -3.83
C ILE A 57 -4.99 -3.60 -2.92
N ARG A 58 -3.91 -2.86 -2.63
CA ARG A 58 -2.79 -3.33 -1.80
C ARG A 58 -2.39 -2.30 -0.76
N CYS A 59 -2.10 -2.76 0.45
CA CYS A 59 -1.49 -1.99 1.53
C CYS A 59 -0.03 -2.42 1.68
N PHE A 60 0.89 -1.47 1.53
CA PHE A 60 2.31 -1.66 1.72
C PHE A 60 2.82 -0.86 2.91
N LYS A 61 3.91 -1.35 3.52
CA LYS A 61 4.70 -0.62 4.51
C LYS A 61 6.18 -0.90 4.28
N THR A 62 7.06 0.10 4.44
CA THR A 62 8.48 -0.19 4.56
C THR A 62 8.76 -0.87 5.90
N HIS A 63 9.54 -1.95 5.86
CA HIS A 63 9.83 -2.76 7.03
C HIS A 63 11.29 -3.24 6.98
N PRO A 64 12.02 -3.28 8.12
CA PRO A 64 13.38 -3.83 8.16
C PRO A 64 13.40 -5.30 7.72
N TYR A 65 14.44 -5.67 6.97
CA TYR A 65 14.64 -7.03 6.49
C TYR A 65 14.71 -8.06 7.63
N GLU A 66 15.36 -7.73 8.75
CA GLU A 66 15.50 -8.63 9.89
C GLU A 66 14.17 -8.92 10.61
N GLU A 67 13.21 -8.01 10.52
CA GLU A 67 11.88 -8.12 11.14
C GLU A 67 10.86 -8.84 10.25
N LEU A 68 11.21 -9.12 8.99
CA LEU A 68 10.38 -9.93 8.09
C LEU A 68 10.22 -11.36 8.63
N ASP A 69 9.08 -11.98 8.34
CA ASP A 69 8.91 -13.40 8.57
C ASP A 69 9.95 -14.23 7.79
N ALA A 70 10.16 -15.49 8.22
CA ALA A 70 11.20 -16.34 7.64
C ALA A 70 11.01 -16.54 6.13
N GLN A 71 9.77 -16.71 5.66
CA GLN A 71 9.49 -16.92 4.24
C GLN A 71 9.87 -15.70 3.40
N LEU A 72 9.51 -14.50 3.83
CA LEU A 72 9.83 -13.26 3.14
C LEU A 72 11.33 -12.96 3.15
N ARG A 73 12.04 -13.27 4.24
CA ARG A 73 13.51 -13.16 4.28
C ARG A 73 14.17 -14.04 3.25
N GLU A 74 13.71 -15.29 3.13
CA GLU A 74 14.20 -16.24 2.13
C GLU A 74 13.91 -15.77 0.70
N GLU A 75 12.69 -15.28 0.43
CA GLU A 75 12.32 -14.72 -0.88
C GLU A 75 13.22 -13.51 -1.23
N VAL A 76 13.43 -12.57 -0.31
CA VAL A 76 14.30 -11.40 -0.53
C VAL A 76 15.76 -11.80 -0.74
N ARG A 77 16.28 -12.75 0.04
CA ARG A 77 17.63 -13.29 -0.15
C ARG A 77 17.78 -13.94 -1.52
N GLY A 78 16.78 -14.69 -1.97
CA GLY A 78 16.74 -15.28 -3.31
C GLY A 78 16.76 -14.24 -4.43
N MET A 79 16.03 -13.14 -4.27
CA MET A 79 16.02 -12.03 -5.23
C MET A 79 17.39 -11.32 -5.33
N LEU A 80 18.07 -11.15 -4.20
CA LEU A 80 19.34 -10.42 -4.15
C LEU A 80 20.57 -11.30 -4.44
N GLY A 81 20.48 -12.61 -4.19
CA GLY A 81 21.62 -13.53 -4.29
C GLY A 81 22.61 -13.44 -3.12
N TYR A 82 22.31 -12.65 -2.09
CA TYR A 82 23.11 -12.52 -0.87
C TYR A 82 22.22 -12.15 0.33
N THR A 83 22.73 -12.29 1.55
CA THR A 83 22.05 -11.86 2.77
C THR A 83 22.30 -10.36 3.00
N PRO A 84 21.28 -9.49 2.91
CA PRO A 84 21.44 -8.05 3.12
C PRO A 84 21.57 -7.68 4.60
N SER A 85 21.88 -6.40 4.87
CA SER A 85 21.84 -5.83 6.23
C SER A 85 20.45 -6.00 6.85
N GLY A 86 20.40 -6.34 8.14
CA GLY A 86 19.13 -6.47 8.89
C GLY A 86 18.26 -5.21 8.84
N THR A 87 18.88 -4.05 8.81
CA THR A 87 18.20 -2.74 8.77
C THR A 87 17.76 -2.29 7.38
N MET A 88 18.13 -3.03 6.31
CA MET A 88 17.70 -2.71 4.95
C MET A 88 16.17 -2.72 4.87
N LYS A 89 15.57 -1.68 4.30
CA LYS A 89 14.12 -1.59 4.17
C LYS A 89 13.61 -2.41 2.99
N CYS A 90 12.50 -3.09 3.20
CA CYS A 90 11.71 -3.74 2.18
C CYS A 90 10.33 -3.10 2.11
N LEU A 91 9.85 -2.76 0.91
CA LEU A 91 8.45 -2.40 0.72
C LEU A 91 7.61 -3.68 0.79
N THR A 92 6.91 -3.85 1.90
CA THR A 92 6.34 -5.13 2.33
C THR A 92 4.81 -5.07 2.28
N LEU A 93 4.20 -6.10 1.68
CA LEU A 93 2.75 -6.23 1.53
C LEU A 93 2.12 -6.66 2.86
N LEU A 94 1.21 -5.84 3.39
CA LEU A 94 0.46 -6.10 4.62
C LEU A 94 -1.01 -6.45 4.38
N GLY A 95 -1.60 -5.99 3.28
CA GLY A 95 -2.99 -6.30 2.91
C GLY A 95 -3.15 -6.33 1.40
N THR A 96 -3.97 -7.24 0.89
CA THR A 96 -4.25 -7.33 -0.54
C THR A 96 -5.63 -7.93 -0.78
N VAL A 97 -6.35 -7.40 -1.77
CA VAL A 97 -7.63 -7.92 -2.26
C VAL A 97 -7.81 -7.54 -3.73
N GLY A 98 -8.41 -8.42 -4.52
CA GLY A 98 -8.68 -8.16 -5.92
C GLY A 98 -9.50 -9.26 -6.60
N ASP A 99 -9.61 -9.14 -7.92
CA ASP A 99 -10.45 -10.03 -8.75
C ASP A 99 -10.03 -11.50 -8.68
N LYS A 100 -8.74 -11.76 -8.47
CA LYS A 100 -8.17 -13.10 -8.42
C LYS A 100 -8.06 -13.62 -6.99
N SER A 101 -8.39 -14.89 -6.78
CA SER A 101 -8.37 -15.51 -5.45
C SER A 101 -6.97 -15.56 -4.82
N GLU A 102 -5.91 -15.60 -5.64
CA GLU A 102 -4.52 -15.48 -5.19
C GLU A 102 -4.18 -14.08 -4.66
N TRP A 103 -4.90 -13.02 -5.07
CA TRP A 103 -4.69 -11.65 -4.58
C TRP A 103 -5.38 -11.35 -3.26
N ASN A 104 -6.22 -12.26 -2.76
CA ASN A 104 -7.01 -12.08 -1.53
C ASN A 104 -6.28 -12.59 -0.29
N SER A 105 -4.96 -12.80 -0.37
CA SER A 105 -4.10 -13.12 0.77
C SER A 105 -2.65 -12.83 0.40
N ARG A 106 -1.91 -12.19 1.30
CA ARG A 106 -0.49 -11.92 1.08
C ARG A 106 0.36 -13.19 0.95
N HIS A 107 -0.05 -14.28 1.60
CA HIS A 107 0.64 -15.58 1.51
C HIS A 107 0.50 -16.21 0.12
N ARG A 108 -0.63 -15.97 -0.56
CA ARG A 108 -0.91 -16.50 -1.90
C ARG A 108 -0.55 -15.53 -3.03
N SER A 109 -0.41 -14.23 -2.73
CA SER A 109 -0.12 -13.22 -3.74
C SER A 109 1.23 -13.50 -4.40
N ASN A 110 1.22 -13.72 -5.71
CA ASN A 110 2.43 -13.93 -6.48
C ASN A 110 3.10 -12.58 -6.81
N GLY A 111 4.38 -12.47 -6.47
CA GLY A 111 5.19 -11.27 -6.70
C GLY A 111 4.86 -10.11 -5.75
N HIS A 112 5.83 -9.21 -5.58
CA HIS A 112 5.70 -7.97 -4.79
C HIS A 112 5.28 -8.17 -3.32
N LYS A 113 5.62 -9.30 -2.69
CA LYS A 113 5.35 -9.51 -1.25
C LYS A 113 6.30 -8.72 -0.35
N ALA A 114 7.58 -8.69 -0.72
CA ALA A 114 8.61 -7.86 -0.11
C ALA A 114 9.59 -7.42 -1.20
N ILE A 115 9.61 -6.12 -1.50
CA ILE A 115 10.48 -5.55 -2.54
C ILE A 115 11.68 -4.90 -1.84
N PRO A 116 12.92 -5.40 -2.05
CA PRO A 116 14.09 -4.84 -1.39
C PRO A 116 14.39 -3.42 -1.91
N LEU A 117 14.51 -2.47 -0.99
CA LEU A 117 14.92 -1.09 -1.28
C LEU A 117 16.41 -0.96 -0.95
N VAL A 118 17.26 -1.45 -1.84
CA VAL A 118 18.70 -1.61 -1.59
C VAL A 118 19.45 -0.28 -1.68
N SER A 119 19.16 0.50 -2.73
CA SER A 119 19.81 1.76 -3.04
C SER A 119 18.89 2.66 -3.85
N GLU A 120 19.24 3.93 -3.96
CA GLU A 120 18.50 4.88 -4.80
C GLU A 120 18.46 4.43 -6.26
N ASP A 121 19.58 3.93 -6.79
CA ASP A 121 19.68 3.43 -8.16
C ASP A 121 18.74 2.23 -8.41
N MET A 122 18.65 1.30 -7.47
CA MET A 122 17.74 0.16 -7.61
C MET A 122 16.27 0.58 -7.51
N VAL A 123 15.97 1.57 -6.68
CA VAL A 123 14.62 2.15 -6.61
C VAL A 123 14.28 2.88 -7.92
N ALA A 124 15.24 3.60 -8.50
CA ALA A 124 15.11 4.31 -9.79
C ALA A 124 14.78 3.36 -10.95
N GLN A 125 15.23 2.10 -10.87
CA GLN A 125 14.90 1.04 -11.84
C GLN A 125 13.48 0.49 -11.70
N SER A 126 12.75 0.84 -10.64
CA SER A 126 11.33 0.52 -10.46
C SER A 126 10.48 1.78 -10.66
N PRO A 127 9.93 2.00 -11.88
CA PRO A 127 9.25 3.25 -12.22
C PRO A 127 8.10 3.58 -11.28
N MET A 128 7.27 2.59 -10.92
CA MET A 128 6.13 2.79 -10.03
C MET A 128 6.56 3.20 -8.63
N ILE A 129 7.58 2.53 -8.05
CA ILE A 129 8.04 2.80 -6.69
C ILE A 129 8.70 4.19 -6.63
N SER A 130 9.51 4.53 -7.62
CA SER A 130 10.09 5.86 -7.76
C SER A 130 9.02 6.94 -7.83
N GLN A 131 7.96 6.72 -8.62
CA GLN A 131 6.86 7.67 -8.72
C GLN A 131 6.03 7.76 -7.44
N LEU A 132 5.80 6.65 -6.73
CA LEU A 132 5.13 6.63 -5.44
C LEU A 132 5.87 7.52 -4.43
N ILE A 133 7.18 7.30 -4.26
CA ILE A 133 8.01 8.05 -3.30
C ILE A 133 8.04 9.54 -3.65
N ARG A 134 8.31 9.87 -4.93
CA ARG A 134 8.37 11.26 -5.40
C ARG A 134 7.04 11.99 -5.28
N GLN A 135 5.93 11.36 -5.70
CA GLN A 135 4.61 12.00 -5.61
C GLN A 135 4.14 12.11 -4.16
N PHE A 136 4.67 11.30 -3.25
CA PHE A 136 4.45 11.50 -1.83
C PHE A 136 5.20 12.71 -1.26
N GLY A 137 6.11 13.32 -2.03
CA GLY A 137 6.95 14.42 -1.58
C GLY A 137 8.10 13.96 -0.69
N LEU A 138 8.50 12.69 -0.80
CA LEU A 138 9.58 12.10 -0.02
C LEU A 138 10.84 11.98 -0.87
N ASP A 139 11.99 12.18 -0.23
CA ASP A 139 13.27 11.80 -0.79
C ASP A 139 13.51 10.30 -0.60
N ILE A 140 14.08 9.64 -1.61
CA ILE A 140 14.36 8.20 -1.55
C ILE A 140 15.28 7.88 -0.35
N SER A 141 16.28 8.74 -0.10
CA SER A 141 17.17 8.63 1.06
C SER A 141 16.42 8.56 2.40
N THR A 142 15.34 9.33 2.57
CA THR A 142 14.49 9.33 3.77
C THR A 142 13.77 7.99 3.95
N VAL A 143 13.33 7.38 2.85
CA VAL A 143 12.67 6.06 2.86
C VAL A 143 13.67 4.93 3.15
N LEU A 144 14.90 5.05 2.64
CA LEU A 144 15.97 4.07 2.87
C LEU A 144 16.56 4.15 4.28
N LYS A 145 16.74 5.37 4.81
CA LYS A 145 17.36 5.66 6.11
C LYS A 145 16.59 6.77 6.82
N PRO A 146 15.51 6.45 7.55
CA PRO A 146 14.77 7.46 8.30
C PRO A 146 15.61 8.00 9.46
N GLU A 147 15.91 9.31 9.47
CA GLU A 147 16.63 9.97 10.57
C GLU A 147 15.66 10.50 11.64
N HIS A 148 15.84 10.06 12.90
CA HIS A 148 14.95 10.38 14.02
C HIS A 148 14.73 11.88 14.29
N LYS A 149 15.71 12.74 14.02
CA LYS A 149 15.64 14.18 14.34
C LYS A 149 14.77 14.98 13.37
N LEU A 150 14.48 14.44 12.20
CA LEU A 150 13.69 15.11 11.17
C LEU A 150 12.18 14.84 11.31
N LEU A 151 11.80 13.68 11.88
CA LEU A 151 10.41 13.16 11.85
C LEU A 151 9.37 14.06 12.54
N VAL A 152 9.75 14.84 13.57
CA VAL A 152 8.83 15.71 14.34
C VAL A 152 8.29 16.89 13.52
N GLN A 153 9.03 17.37 12.51
CA GLN A 153 8.55 18.44 11.61
C GLN A 153 7.70 17.91 10.43
N PHE A 154 7.66 16.58 10.23
CA PHE A 154 7.06 15.92 9.06
C PHE A 154 5.67 15.31 9.31
N GLU A 155 5.18 15.31 10.56
CA GLU A 155 3.98 14.55 10.95
C GLU A 155 2.69 14.97 10.21
N GLU A 156 2.54 16.27 9.88
CA GLU A 156 1.37 16.79 9.15
C GLU A 156 1.61 16.96 7.63
N LYS A 157 2.86 17.02 7.17
CA LYS A 157 3.19 17.39 5.77
C LYS A 157 3.34 16.22 4.80
N ASN A 158 3.45 14.99 5.29
CA ASN A 158 3.82 13.83 4.46
C ASN A 158 2.68 12.88 4.11
N LEU A 159 1.43 13.28 4.34
CA LEU A 159 0.29 12.57 3.76
C LEU A 159 0.01 13.10 2.37
N ASN A 160 0.00 12.22 1.39
CA ASN A 160 -0.05 12.62 0.00
C ASN A 160 -0.55 11.49 -0.90
N VAL A 161 -0.70 11.79 -2.18
CA VAL A 161 -1.29 10.91 -3.18
C VAL A 161 -0.34 10.65 -4.33
N PHE A 162 -0.38 9.44 -4.84
CA PHE A 162 0.25 8.99 -6.07
C PHE A 162 -0.86 8.79 -7.08
N HIS A 163 -0.72 9.31 -8.30
CA HIS A 163 -1.76 9.22 -9.31
C HIS A 163 -1.18 9.01 -10.70
N VAL A 164 -1.70 7.98 -11.37
CA VAL A 164 -1.48 7.67 -12.78
C VAL A 164 -2.86 7.72 -13.45
N PRO A 165 -3.21 8.82 -14.13
CA PRO A 165 -4.57 9.01 -14.67
C PRO A 165 -4.91 8.02 -15.78
N GLU A 166 -3.91 7.58 -16.54
CA GLU A 166 -4.04 6.58 -17.61
C GLU A 166 -3.02 5.47 -17.40
N ALA A 167 -3.50 4.26 -17.11
CA ALA A 167 -2.66 3.11 -16.81
C ALA A 167 -2.16 2.39 -18.07
N VAL A 168 -3.01 2.32 -19.12
CA VAL A 168 -2.67 1.70 -20.40
C VAL A 168 -1.55 2.50 -21.06
N GLY A 169 -0.47 1.82 -21.47
CA GLY A 169 0.69 2.44 -22.08
C GLY A 169 1.57 3.27 -21.12
N SER A 170 1.21 3.36 -19.84
CA SER A 170 2.00 4.10 -18.86
C SER A 170 3.36 3.43 -18.63
N SER A 171 4.44 4.17 -18.84
CA SER A 171 5.81 3.71 -18.52
C SER A 171 6.03 3.48 -17.02
N TYR A 172 5.12 3.96 -16.17
CA TYR A 172 5.19 3.73 -14.72
C TYR A 172 4.71 2.33 -14.33
N ILE A 173 4.01 1.62 -15.22
CA ILE A 173 3.41 0.31 -14.95
C ILE A 173 3.89 -0.69 -16.01
N PRO A 174 5.01 -1.38 -15.80
CA PRO A 174 5.56 -2.28 -16.81
C PRO A 174 4.66 -3.48 -17.16
N ALA A 175 3.81 -3.92 -16.22
CA ALA A 175 2.95 -5.09 -16.37
C ALA A 175 1.71 -4.84 -17.25
N GLN A 176 1.92 -4.36 -18.48
CA GLN A 176 0.84 -4.01 -19.42
C GLN A 176 0.06 -5.26 -19.85
N GLU A 177 0.76 -6.22 -20.45
CA GLU A 177 0.15 -7.44 -21.03
C GLU A 177 -0.32 -8.45 -19.98
N SER A 178 0.32 -8.46 -18.81
CA SER A 178 0.03 -9.45 -17.75
C SER A 178 -0.97 -8.94 -16.71
N PHE A 179 -1.24 -7.64 -16.65
CA PHE A 179 -2.06 -7.05 -15.59
C PHE A 179 -2.90 -5.84 -16.03
N VAL A 180 -2.35 -4.80 -16.65
CA VAL A 180 -3.14 -3.60 -16.97
C VAL A 180 -4.24 -3.90 -17.98
N ILE A 181 -3.87 -4.49 -19.12
CA ILE A 181 -4.80 -4.79 -20.22
C ILE A 181 -5.81 -5.88 -19.82
N PRO A 182 -5.40 -7.05 -19.29
CA PRO A 182 -6.35 -8.13 -18.99
C PRO A 182 -7.37 -7.81 -17.90
N PHE A 183 -7.04 -6.92 -16.96
CA PHE A 183 -7.94 -6.52 -15.86
C PHE A 183 -8.59 -5.17 -16.10
N ALA A 184 -8.47 -4.62 -17.32
CA ALA A 184 -9.05 -3.35 -17.74
C ALA A 184 -8.74 -2.19 -16.78
N ILE A 185 -7.50 -2.16 -16.26
CA ILE A 185 -7.07 -1.09 -15.36
C ILE A 185 -6.94 0.19 -16.17
N LYS A 186 -7.75 1.20 -15.81
CA LYS A 186 -7.81 2.50 -16.47
C LYS A 186 -6.94 3.53 -15.78
N SER A 187 -6.90 3.52 -14.46
CA SER A 187 -6.11 4.47 -13.67
C SER A 187 -5.54 3.81 -12.42
N VAL A 188 -4.47 4.38 -11.87
CA VAL A 188 -3.89 3.91 -10.60
C VAL A 188 -3.79 5.07 -9.64
N GLN A 189 -4.25 4.85 -8.43
CA GLN A 189 -4.10 5.79 -7.34
C GLN A 189 -3.39 5.11 -6.18
N GLY A 190 -2.50 5.83 -5.51
CA GLY A 190 -2.08 5.50 -4.16
C GLY A 190 -2.23 6.69 -3.21
N PHE A 191 -2.29 6.41 -1.93
CA PHE A 191 -2.27 7.42 -0.87
C PHE A 191 -1.65 6.83 0.40
N GLY A 192 -1.01 7.67 1.19
CA GLY A 192 -0.28 7.22 2.37
C GLY A 192 0.68 8.29 2.87
N GLY A 193 1.69 7.84 3.62
CA GLY A 193 2.73 8.72 4.18
C GLY A 193 3.59 8.02 5.21
N LEU A 194 4.21 8.77 6.11
CA LEU A 194 5.09 8.24 7.14
C LEU A 194 4.35 7.99 8.47
N LEU A 195 4.65 6.85 9.08
CA LEU A 195 4.35 6.56 10.49
C LEU A 195 5.42 7.21 11.40
N PRO A 196 5.18 7.37 12.72
CA PRO A 196 6.15 7.95 13.64
C PRO A 196 7.52 7.25 13.68
N SER A 197 7.57 5.94 13.39
CA SER A 197 8.83 5.20 13.21
C SER A 197 9.65 5.61 11.99
N GLY A 198 9.12 6.48 11.13
CA GLY A 198 9.69 6.84 9.84
C GLY A 198 9.42 5.81 8.74
N ASN A 199 8.67 4.74 9.03
CA ASN A 199 8.26 3.79 8.01
C ASN A 199 7.15 4.40 7.13
N LEU A 200 7.34 4.33 5.81
CA LEU A 200 6.33 4.62 4.82
C LEU A 200 5.21 3.57 4.90
N PHE A 201 3.96 4.00 4.78
CA PHE A 201 2.82 3.15 4.42
C PHE A 201 2.12 3.71 3.19
N ALA A 202 1.52 2.86 2.37
CA ALA A 202 0.77 3.25 1.19
C ALA A 202 -0.35 2.26 0.88
N ILE A 203 -1.55 2.78 0.61
CA ILE A 203 -2.61 2.05 -0.08
C ILE A 203 -2.44 2.34 -1.57
N ILE A 204 -2.44 1.31 -2.42
CA ILE A 204 -2.40 1.43 -3.88
C ILE A 204 -3.61 0.70 -4.46
N MET A 205 -4.38 1.41 -5.27
CA MET A 205 -5.62 1.00 -5.92
C MET A 205 -5.42 1.00 -7.43
N PHE A 206 -5.59 -0.17 -8.05
CA PHE A 206 -5.61 -0.33 -9.50
C PHE A 206 -7.07 -0.32 -9.97
N SER A 207 -7.49 0.80 -10.53
CA SER A 207 -8.89 1.08 -10.82
C SER A 207 -9.29 0.71 -12.25
N LYS A 208 -10.46 0.09 -12.38
CA LYS A 208 -11.14 -0.22 -13.66
C LYS A 208 -11.91 0.98 -14.22
N VAL A 209 -11.95 2.08 -13.47
CA VAL A 209 -12.58 3.35 -13.85
C VAL A 209 -11.53 4.46 -13.89
N PRO A 210 -11.76 5.55 -14.65
CA PRO A 210 -10.89 6.71 -14.57
C PRO A 210 -11.06 7.41 -13.23
N ILE A 211 -9.95 7.76 -12.58
CA ILE A 211 -9.92 8.60 -11.39
C ILE A 211 -9.45 10.00 -11.82
N SER A 212 -10.24 11.03 -11.48
CA SER A 212 -9.82 12.40 -11.73
C SER A 212 -8.76 12.83 -10.72
N ARG A 213 -7.88 13.78 -11.07
CA ARG A 213 -6.92 14.33 -10.09
C ARG A 213 -7.63 14.91 -8.87
N LYS A 214 -8.79 15.57 -9.07
CA LYS A 214 -9.61 16.11 -7.98
C LYS A 214 -10.06 15.01 -7.01
N THR A 215 -10.57 13.90 -7.56
CA THR A 215 -10.93 12.72 -6.76
C THR A 215 -9.72 12.17 -6.02
N ALA A 216 -8.58 12.05 -6.71
CA ALA A 216 -7.39 11.52 -6.11
C ALA A 216 -6.96 12.33 -4.87
N GLU A 217 -6.95 13.66 -4.96
CA GLU A 217 -6.60 14.55 -3.84
C GLU A 217 -7.50 14.39 -2.60
N ILE A 218 -8.76 14.01 -2.76
CA ILE A 218 -9.67 13.79 -1.63
C ILE A 218 -9.18 12.64 -0.72
N PHE A 219 -8.52 11.63 -1.29
CA PHE A 219 -7.96 10.50 -0.52
C PHE A 219 -6.77 10.89 0.36
N LYS A 220 -6.18 12.07 0.18
CA LYS A 220 -5.16 12.60 1.09
C LYS A 220 -5.68 12.65 2.53
N THR A 221 -6.95 12.99 2.73
CA THR A 221 -7.58 13.00 4.06
C THR A 221 -7.80 11.59 4.59
N LEU A 222 -8.15 10.63 3.72
CA LEU A 222 -8.28 9.22 4.11
C LEU A 222 -6.95 8.60 4.53
N ALA A 223 -5.82 9.11 4.03
CA ALA A 223 -4.49 8.72 4.49
C ALA A 223 -4.32 8.97 6.01
N SER A 224 -4.89 10.04 6.55
CA SER A 224 -4.88 10.31 8.01
C SER A 224 -5.67 9.25 8.79
N ASN A 225 -6.84 8.86 8.28
CA ASN A 225 -7.67 7.83 8.92
C ASN A 225 -6.96 6.47 8.92
N VAL A 226 -6.39 6.08 7.77
CA VAL A 226 -5.58 4.85 7.68
C VAL A 226 -4.37 4.93 8.62
N LYS A 227 -3.64 6.05 8.66
CA LYS A 227 -2.52 6.25 9.59
C LYS A 227 -2.94 6.02 11.04
N SER A 228 -4.06 6.60 11.47
CA SER A 228 -4.60 6.43 12.83
C SER A 228 -4.94 4.98 13.15
N VAL A 229 -5.45 4.22 12.18
CA VAL A 229 -5.74 2.78 12.34
C VAL A 229 -4.47 1.94 12.47
N LEU A 230 -3.41 2.28 11.74
CA LEU A 230 -2.14 1.54 11.77
C LEU A 230 -1.25 1.95 12.95
N LEU A 231 -1.40 3.17 13.46
CA LEU A 231 -0.57 3.76 14.51
C LEU A 231 -0.41 2.89 15.77
N PRO A 232 -1.43 2.20 16.31
CA PRO A 232 -1.29 1.37 17.50
C PRO A 232 -0.25 0.26 17.37
N PHE A 233 0.04 -0.17 16.13
CA PHE A 233 0.95 -1.27 15.79
C PHE A 233 2.33 -0.79 15.32
N ASP A 234 2.55 0.51 15.16
CA ASP A 234 3.83 1.03 14.72
C ASP A 234 4.91 0.76 15.78
N GLY A 235 6.00 0.10 15.36
CA GLY A 235 7.03 -0.42 16.28
C GLY A 235 6.57 -1.57 17.19
N LYS A 236 5.44 -2.21 16.91
CA LYS A 236 4.89 -3.34 17.70
C LYS A 236 4.57 -4.54 16.79
N VAL A 237 3.40 -5.17 16.96
CA VAL A 237 3.00 -6.38 16.23
C VAL A 237 2.58 -6.03 14.80
N VAL A 238 3.47 -6.29 13.84
CA VAL A 238 3.22 -6.03 12.41
C VAL A 238 2.48 -7.18 11.75
N PHE A 239 3.03 -8.39 11.83
CA PHE A 239 2.45 -9.57 11.19
C PHE A 239 1.48 -10.32 12.11
N ALA A 240 0.43 -10.88 11.51
CA ALA A 240 -0.45 -11.79 12.23
C ALA A 240 0.30 -13.08 12.57
N LYS A 241 0.00 -13.67 13.74
CA LYS A 241 0.60 -14.97 14.09
C LYS A 241 0.10 -16.03 13.10
N SER A 242 1.02 -16.74 12.47
CA SER A 242 0.66 -17.90 11.65
C SER A 242 0.08 -18.99 12.55
N LEU A 243 -1.18 -19.35 12.35
CA LEU A 243 -1.82 -20.47 13.04
C LEU A 243 -1.17 -21.83 12.73
N TYR A 244 -0.20 -21.89 11.81
CA TYR A 244 0.47 -23.12 11.36
C TYR A 244 1.69 -23.55 12.20
N GLN A 245 1.95 -22.92 13.35
CA GLN A 245 3.08 -23.32 14.22
C GLN A 245 2.73 -24.24 15.39
N ASN A 246 1.48 -24.68 15.53
CA ASN A 246 1.07 -25.63 16.58
C ASN A 246 0.73 -27.02 16.01
N SER A 247 1.66 -27.61 15.28
CA SER A 247 1.61 -29.04 14.92
C SER A 247 3.02 -29.62 15.05
N VAL A 248 3.46 -29.75 16.30
CA VAL A 248 4.55 -30.66 16.68
C VAL A 248 3.92 -31.89 17.31
#